data_AF-A0A1G3PBU7-F1
#
_entry.id   AF-A0A1G3PBU7-F1
#
_cell.length_a   1.000
_cell.length_b   1.000
_cell.length_c   1.000
_cell.angle_alpha   90.00
_cell.angle_beta   90.00
_cell.angle_gamma   90.00
#
_symmetry.space_group_name_H-M   'P 1'
#
loop_
_entity.id
_entity.type
_entity.pdbx_description
1 polymer ?
#
loop_
_entity_poly.entity_id
_entity_poly.type
_entity_poly.pdbx_seq_one_letter_code
_entity_poly.pdbx_strand_id
1 'polypeptide(L)'
;MLFITSGFIKNKQIIFSIMLIVFSLKLYGIENDVTSDKLSNTINTHVSKWNQNSNTKGMFISNNILAPLNFYQESLFSFTMAFLTNMENGVSINLGYFFTPYISLENRVSIGTLSDIFFVFQYHCGGNLFFINLITQNNYLKNKIVYKRMKEKQSIQNIYNYFDPLDYGLYSGTFLKYINLYNYKTEIHFFHIVPYVTFGYLFKIGHILIDLRMNMTIASCSWSSLEHTSPGAGLYMSPYPELFIIIPTLNFDIGWKL
;
A
#
# COMPACT_ATOMS: atom_id res chain seq x y z
N MET A 1 14.46 14.53 36.33
CA MET A 1 15.40 13.51 35.80
C MET A 1 14.59 12.46 35.04
N LEU A 2 14.12 12.79 33.84
CA LEU A 2 13.25 11.95 33.01
C LEU A 2 13.26 12.52 31.57
N PHE A 3 14.42 12.43 30.90
CA PHE A 3 14.59 12.83 29.49
C PHE A 3 15.28 11.74 28.65
N ILE A 4 15.44 10.52 29.20
CA ILE A 4 16.17 9.41 28.55
C ILE A 4 15.23 8.39 27.88
N THR A 5 13.90 8.49 28.08
CA THR A 5 12.96 7.47 27.59
C THR A 5 12.51 7.65 26.14
N SER A 6 12.48 8.88 25.59
CA SER A 6 12.01 9.11 24.21
C SER A 6 13.00 8.64 23.15
N GLY A 7 14.31 8.73 23.41
CA GLY A 7 15.36 8.20 22.52
C GLY A 7 15.40 6.66 22.47
N PHE A 8 15.05 6.00 23.58
CA PHE A 8 15.09 4.55 23.69
C PHE A 8 13.97 3.83 22.94
N ILE A 9 12.80 4.48 22.79
CA ILE A 9 11.64 3.93 22.06
C ILE A 9 11.85 4.04 20.54
N LYS A 10 12.44 5.15 20.07
CA LYS A 10 12.74 5.38 18.65
C LYS A 10 13.69 4.34 18.05
N ASN A 11 14.76 3.96 18.77
CA ASN A 11 15.71 2.94 18.29
C ASN A 11 15.10 1.53 18.23
N LYS A 12 14.25 1.14 19.18
CA LYS A 12 13.61 -0.19 19.18
C LYS A 12 12.62 -0.39 18.03
N GLN A 13 11.94 0.67 17.59
CA GLN A 13 10.97 0.59 16.49
C GLN A 13 11.62 0.53 15.11
N ILE A 14 12.74 1.23 14.91
CA ILE A 14 13.57 1.09 13.71
C ILE A 14 14.14 -0.33 13.62
N ILE A 15 14.68 -0.85 14.73
CA ILE A 15 15.16 -2.23 14.81
C ILE A 15 14.02 -3.21 14.51
N PHE A 16 12.82 -2.99 15.06
CA PHE A 16 11.65 -3.84 14.79
C PHE A 16 11.25 -3.82 13.30
N SER A 17 11.27 -2.65 12.66
CA SER A 17 10.94 -2.52 11.23
C SER A 17 11.98 -3.23 10.35
N ILE A 18 13.28 -3.07 10.66
CA ILE A 18 14.37 -3.78 9.98
C ILE A 18 14.25 -5.29 10.21
N MET A 19 13.94 -5.72 11.45
CA MET A 19 13.72 -7.13 11.75
C MET A 19 12.52 -7.71 11.01
N LEU A 20 11.43 -6.95 10.83
CA LEU A 20 10.27 -7.40 10.06
C LEU A 20 10.63 -7.60 8.58
N ILE A 21 11.43 -6.69 8.00
CA ILE A 21 11.95 -6.81 6.64
C ILE A 21 12.88 -8.02 6.51
N VAL A 22 13.83 -8.19 7.43
CA VAL A 22 14.78 -9.32 7.43
C VAL A 22 14.06 -10.66 7.68
N PHE A 23 13.07 -10.70 8.56
CA PHE A 23 12.25 -11.89 8.82
C PHE A 23 11.38 -12.26 7.62
N SER A 24 10.83 -11.26 6.92
CA SER A 24 10.11 -11.45 5.67
C SER A 24 11.04 -11.92 4.54
N LEU A 25 12.32 -11.56 4.55
CA LEU A 25 13.28 -12.11 3.58
C LEU A 25 13.69 -13.55 3.91
N LYS A 26 13.80 -13.89 5.20
CA LYS A 26 14.15 -15.25 5.67
C LYS A 26 13.03 -16.28 5.53
N LEU A 27 11.78 -15.90 5.80
CA LEU A 27 10.63 -16.80 5.67
C LEU A 27 10.41 -17.30 4.23
N TYR A 28 10.96 -16.61 3.23
CA TYR A 28 10.75 -16.90 1.81
C TYR A 28 11.92 -17.63 1.15
N GLY A 29 12.83 -18.21 1.94
CA GLY A 29 13.75 -19.24 1.45
C GLY A 29 14.78 -18.76 0.43
N ILE A 30 15.20 -17.49 0.51
CA ILE A 30 16.39 -17.02 -0.22
C ILE A 30 17.64 -17.53 0.52
N GLU A 31 17.82 -18.85 0.54
CA GLU A 31 19.10 -19.48 0.86
C GLU A 31 19.72 -19.96 -0.46
N ASN A 32 20.91 -19.44 -0.73
CA ASN A 32 21.68 -19.67 -1.94
C ASN A 32 22.14 -21.13 -2.03
N ASP A 33 21.61 -21.90 -2.98
CA ASP A 33 22.37 -22.99 -3.61
C ASP A 33 21.64 -23.54 -4.85
N VAL A 34 21.96 -23.04 -6.05
CA VAL A 34 21.62 -23.76 -7.29
C VAL A 34 22.70 -23.55 -8.36
N THR A 35 23.31 -24.65 -8.80
CA THR A 35 24.26 -24.71 -9.92
C THR A 35 23.57 -24.47 -11.29
N SER A 36 24.27 -23.81 -12.22
CA SER A 36 23.70 -23.14 -13.41
C SER A 36 22.90 -24.03 -14.37
N ASP A 37 23.24 -25.31 -14.49
CA ASP A 37 22.75 -26.14 -15.59
C ASP A 37 21.48 -26.93 -15.26
N LYS A 38 21.28 -27.28 -13.97
CA LYS A 38 19.97 -27.76 -13.47
C LYS A 38 18.96 -26.62 -13.33
N LEU A 39 19.45 -25.41 -13.09
CA LEU A 39 18.64 -24.20 -12.97
C LEU A 39 17.94 -23.88 -14.31
N SER A 40 18.64 -23.96 -15.44
CA SER A 40 18.07 -23.66 -16.77
C SER A 40 16.88 -24.57 -17.16
N ASN A 41 17.00 -25.89 -16.98
CA ASN A 41 15.95 -26.84 -17.34
C ASN A 41 14.78 -26.86 -16.34
N THR A 42 15.05 -26.57 -15.05
CA THR A 42 14.01 -26.44 -14.02
C THR A 42 13.26 -25.11 -14.19
N ILE A 43 13.96 -24.03 -14.55
CA ILE A 43 13.35 -22.74 -14.90
C ILE A 43 12.40 -22.90 -16.08
N ASN A 44 12.80 -23.54 -17.18
CA ASN A 44 11.94 -23.66 -18.36
C ASN A 44 10.66 -24.51 -18.10
N THR A 45 10.76 -25.55 -17.28
CA THR A 45 9.60 -26.37 -16.90
C THR A 45 8.71 -25.72 -15.83
N HIS A 46 9.26 -24.88 -14.94
CA HIS A 46 8.46 -24.07 -14.01
C HIS A 46 7.83 -22.83 -14.66
N VAL A 47 8.54 -22.15 -15.57
CA VAL A 47 8.05 -20.97 -16.31
C VAL A 47 6.87 -21.34 -17.22
N SER A 48 6.87 -22.54 -17.83
CA SER A 48 5.74 -23.01 -18.65
C SER A 48 4.48 -23.36 -17.82
N LYS A 49 4.64 -23.82 -16.57
CA LYS A 49 3.52 -24.02 -15.62
C LYS A 49 3.04 -22.71 -14.99
N TRP A 50 3.94 -21.74 -14.79
CA TRP A 50 3.62 -20.41 -14.29
C TRP A 50 2.71 -19.62 -15.24
N ASN A 51 2.91 -19.75 -16.55
CA ASN A 51 2.14 -19.01 -17.57
C ASN A 51 0.70 -19.50 -17.79
N GLN A 52 0.26 -20.59 -17.14
CA GLN A 52 -1.11 -21.11 -17.30
C GLN A 52 -2.03 -20.86 -16.09
N ASN A 53 -1.49 -20.35 -14.98
CA ASN A 53 -2.25 -20.01 -13.79
C ASN A 53 -2.03 -18.55 -13.39
N SER A 54 -2.20 -17.62 -14.34
CA SER A 54 -2.43 -16.21 -14.02
C SER A 54 -3.82 -16.01 -13.39
N ASN A 55 -4.11 -16.79 -12.35
CA ASN A 55 -5.15 -16.47 -11.40
C ASN A 55 -4.73 -15.12 -10.80
N THR A 56 -5.30 -14.06 -11.38
CA THR A 56 -5.16 -12.70 -10.88
C THR A 56 -5.72 -12.60 -9.47
N LYS A 57 -6.63 -13.52 -9.13
CA LYS A 57 -7.03 -13.83 -7.77
C LYS A 57 -5.84 -14.18 -6.90
N GLY A 58 -5.79 -13.58 -5.71
CA GLY A 58 -4.72 -13.83 -4.78
C GLY A 58 -4.74 -12.81 -3.65
N MET A 59 -4.17 -13.22 -2.53
CA MET A 59 -3.92 -12.31 -1.42
C MET A 59 -2.66 -11.51 -1.69
N PHE A 60 -2.58 -10.32 -1.14
CA PHE A 60 -1.34 -9.57 -1.05
C PHE A 60 -1.19 -8.97 0.34
N ILE A 61 0.06 -8.79 0.73
CA ILE A 61 0.47 -8.06 1.92
C ILE A 61 1.36 -6.91 1.48
N SER A 62 1.16 -5.72 2.03
CA SER A 62 2.05 -4.58 1.76
C SER A 62 2.26 -3.72 3.00
N ASN A 63 3.22 -2.81 2.91
CA ASN A 63 3.54 -1.88 3.97
C ASN A 63 3.87 -0.51 3.34
N ASN A 64 3.39 0.54 3.99
CA ASN A 64 3.81 1.91 3.72
C ASN A 64 5.20 2.14 4.31
N ILE A 65 6.23 2.02 3.48
CA ILE A 65 7.62 2.14 3.94
C ILE A 65 7.97 3.54 4.44
N LEU A 66 7.15 4.55 4.15
CA LEU A 66 7.35 5.93 4.60
C LEU A 66 6.68 6.19 5.96
N ALA A 67 5.71 5.38 6.40
CA ALA A 67 5.00 5.59 7.67
C ALA A 67 5.92 5.70 8.91
N PRO A 68 7.02 4.91 9.02
CA PRO A 68 7.96 5.08 10.12
C PRO A 68 8.73 6.40 10.09
N LEU A 69 8.85 7.06 8.93
CA LEU A 69 9.57 8.34 8.85
C LEU A 69 8.76 9.51 9.43
N ASN A 70 7.47 9.30 9.74
CA ASN A 70 6.62 10.32 10.35
C ASN A 70 6.89 10.52 11.86
N PHE A 71 7.84 9.79 12.45
CA PHE A 71 8.24 9.96 13.86
C PHE A 71 9.07 11.22 14.14
N TYR A 72 9.59 11.88 13.10
CA TYR A 72 10.34 13.11 13.25
C TYR A 72 9.35 14.28 13.33
N GLN A 73 9.19 14.84 14.53
CA GLN A 73 8.13 15.81 14.86
C GLN A 73 8.55 17.28 14.78
N GLU A 74 9.83 17.57 14.52
CA GLU A 74 10.30 18.95 14.44
C GLU A 74 10.57 19.33 12.98
N SER A 75 10.00 20.47 12.56
CA SER A 75 10.13 21.14 11.25
C SER A 75 9.05 20.84 10.19
N LEU A 76 9.14 21.64 9.10
CA LEU A 76 8.46 21.48 7.81
C LEU A 76 8.54 20.05 7.23
N PHE A 77 9.56 19.28 7.63
CA PHE A 77 9.71 17.89 7.24
C PHE A 77 8.54 17.02 7.72
N SER A 78 8.15 17.14 9.00
CA SER A 78 7.04 16.37 9.59
C SER A 78 5.72 16.63 8.86
N PHE A 79 5.47 17.90 8.53
CA PHE A 79 4.32 18.29 7.73
C PHE A 79 4.34 17.62 6.37
N THR A 80 5.47 17.71 5.65
CA THR A 80 5.66 17.07 4.35
C THR A 80 5.48 15.55 4.42
N MET A 81 6.03 14.90 5.45
CA MET A 81 5.90 13.46 5.63
C MET A 81 4.47 13.05 5.90
N ALA A 82 3.71 13.81 6.69
CA ALA A 82 2.29 13.55 6.87
C ALA A 82 1.50 13.56 5.55
N PHE A 83 1.89 14.37 4.56
CA PHE A 83 1.31 14.29 3.20
C PHE A 83 1.75 13.06 2.44
N LEU A 84 3.02 12.66 2.56
CA LEU A 84 3.58 11.52 1.83
C LEU A 84 3.22 10.15 2.43
N THR A 85 2.72 10.12 3.67
CA THR A 85 2.33 8.89 4.36
C THR A 85 0.81 8.75 4.51
N ASN A 86 0.01 9.64 3.92
CA ASN A 86 -1.44 9.69 4.18
C ASN A 86 -1.80 9.80 5.68
N MET A 87 -0.94 10.50 6.43
CA MET A 87 -0.98 10.61 7.89
C MET A 87 -0.86 9.28 8.64
N GLU A 88 -0.34 8.24 8.00
CA GLU A 88 0.03 7.02 8.71
C GLU A 88 1.25 7.32 9.57
N ASN A 89 1.19 6.84 10.81
CA ASN A 89 2.22 7.04 11.80
C ASN A 89 2.69 5.68 12.29
N GLY A 90 4.00 5.49 12.28
CA GLY A 90 4.63 4.29 12.81
C GLY A 90 4.51 3.07 11.93
N VAL A 91 3.96 1.98 12.46
CA VAL A 91 3.90 0.69 11.75
C VAL A 91 2.58 0.60 11.01
N SER A 92 2.66 0.36 9.70
CA SER A 92 1.50 0.18 8.82
C SER A 92 1.57 -1.20 8.17
N ILE A 93 0.45 -1.91 8.11
CA ILE A 93 0.33 -3.19 7.40
C ILE A 93 -0.97 -3.16 6.59
N ASN A 94 -0.84 -3.53 5.32
CA ASN A 94 -1.94 -3.63 4.39
C ASN A 94 -2.12 -5.10 4.01
N LEU A 95 -3.37 -5.53 3.96
CA LEU A 95 -3.79 -6.83 3.48
C LEU A 95 -4.88 -6.64 2.44
N GLY A 96 -4.76 -7.29 1.30
CA GLY A 96 -5.82 -7.23 0.31
C GLY A 96 -5.98 -8.51 -0.47
N TYR A 97 -7.05 -8.54 -1.25
CA TYR A 97 -7.43 -9.68 -2.07
C TYR A 97 -7.94 -9.19 -3.43
N PHE A 98 -7.35 -9.71 -4.50
CA PHE A 98 -7.85 -9.50 -5.86
C PHE A 98 -8.98 -10.49 -6.12
N PHE A 99 -10.18 -10.00 -6.45
CA PHE A 99 -11.30 -10.85 -6.87
C PHE A 99 -11.26 -11.13 -8.37
N THR A 100 -10.80 -10.13 -9.12
CA THR A 100 -10.63 -10.16 -10.58
C THR A 100 -9.36 -9.37 -10.93
N PRO A 101 -8.91 -9.36 -12.19
CA PRO A 101 -7.84 -8.46 -12.64
C PRO A 101 -8.18 -6.96 -12.49
N TYR A 102 -9.43 -6.62 -12.13
CA TYR A 102 -9.95 -5.26 -12.12
C TYR A 102 -10.40 -4.80 -10.75
N ILE A 103 -10.68 -5.72 -9.82
CA ILE A 103 -11.30 -5.40 -8.55
C ILE A 103 -10.49 -6.05 -7.44
N SER A 104 -10.07 -5.24 -6.47
CA SER A 104 -9.50 -5.73 -5.21
C SER A 104 -10.21 -5.09 -4.01
N LEU A 105 -10.20 -5.82 -2.90
CA LEU A 105 -10.47 -5.26 -1.58
C LEU A 105 -9.16 -5.10 -0.83
N GLU A 106 -9.06 -4.05 -0.03
CA GLU A 106 -7.88 -3.73 0.76
C GLU A 106 -8.30 -3.29 2.16
N ASN A 107 -7.57 -3.81 3.13
CA ASN A 107 -7.60 -3.43 4.53
C ASN A 107 -6.23 -2.92 4.92
N ARG A 108 -6.17 -1.88 5.74
CA ARG A 108 -4.93 -1.31 6.24
C ARG A 108 -5.07 -0.95 7.71
N VAL A 109 -4.07 -1.32 8.49
CA VAL A 109 -3.99 -1.00 9.91
C VAL A 109 -2.69 -0.24 10.13
N SER A 110 -2.75 0.90 10.80
CA SER A 110 -1.55 1.60 11.26
C SER A 110 -1.62 1.96 12.73
N ILE A 111 -0.48 1.85 13.41
CA ILE A 111 -0.33 2.20 14.83
C ILE A 111 0.96 2.99 15.05
N GLY A 112 0.86 4.08 15.81
CA GLY A 112 2.02 4.92 16.08
C GLY A 112 1.73 6.02 17.09
N THR A 113 2.71 6.92 17.23
CA THR A 113 2.59 8.12 18.06
C THR A 113 2.71 9.34 17.16
N LEU A 114 1.78 10.28 17.29
CA LEU A 114 1.78 11.53 16.51
C LEU A 114 2.60 12.61 17.22
N SER A 115 2.58 12.62 18.55
CA SER A 115 3.34 13.50 19.44
C SER A 115 3.70 12.75 20.72
N ASP A 116 4.49 13.37 21.61
CA ASP A 116 4.69 12.88 22.98
C ASP A 116 3.39 12.76 23.80
N ILE A 117 2.27 13.29 23.28
CA ILE A 117 0.98 13.35 23.95
C ILE A 117 -0.04 12.42 23.29
N PHE A 118 0.09 12.16 22.00
CA PHE A 118 -0.93 11.47 21.21
C PHE A 118 -0.44 10.14 20.65
N PHE A 119 -1.18 9.08 20.98
CA PHE A 119 -1.17 7.82 20.26
C PHE A 119 -2.23 7.80 19.18
N VAL A 120 -1.93 7.09 18.10
CA VAL A 120 -2.81 6.99 16.94
C VAL A 120 -2.97 5.54 16.54
N PHE A 121 -4.22 5.10 16.50
CA PHE A 121 -4.63 3.88 15.83
C PHE A 121 -5.46 4.26 14.60
N GLN A 122 -5.18 3.63 13.46
CA GLN A 122 -5.94 3.82 12.23
C GLN A 122 -6.30 2.48 11.63
N TYR A 123 -7.52 2.39 11.13
CA TYR A 123 -7.99 1.26 10.34
C TYR A 123 -8.69 1.77 9.08
N HIS A 124 -8.30 1.25 7.93
CA HIS A 124 -8.84 1.64 6.65
C HIS A 124 -9.39 0.37 5.98
N CYS A 125 -10.54 0.49 5.34
CA CYS A 125 -11.07 -0.56 4.49
C CYS A 125 -11.67 0.06 3.23
N GLY A 126 -11.53 -0.64 2.10
CA GLY A 126 -12.02 -0.14 0.83
C GLY A 126 -11.80 -1.10 -0.32
N GLY A 127 -12.11 -0.59 -1.51
CA GLY A 127 -11.95 -1.33 -2.76
C GLY A 127 -11.29 -0.49 -3.83
N ASN A 128 -10.57 -1.16 -4.73
CA ASN A 128 -9.89 -0.58 -5.87
C ASN A 128 -10.45 -1.14 -7.18
N LEU A 129 -10.56 -0.28 -8.20
CA LEU A 129 -10.97 -0.55 -9.56
C LEU A 129 -9.85 -0.18 -10.55
N PHE A 130 -9.27 -1.17 -11.24
CA PHE A 130 -8.12 -1.01 -12.14
C PHE A 130 -8.57 -0.80 -13.60
N PHE A 131 -8.05 0.25 -14.23
CA PHE A 131 -8.47 0.74 -15.55
C PHE A 131 -7.61 0.23 -16.72
N ILE A 132 -6.29 0.11 -16.54
CA ILE A 132 -5.37 -0.19 -17.66
C ILE A 132 -5.60 -1.57 -18.28
N ASN A 133 -6.24 -2.49 -17.56
CA ASN A 133 -6.66 -3.75 -18.15
C ASN A 133 -7.79 -3.62 -19.18
N LEU A 134 -8.58 -2.54 -19.20
CA LEU A 134 -9.66 -2.36 -20.19
C LEU A 134 -9.12 -1.95 -21.57
N ILE A 135 -8.20 -0.98 -21.61
CA ILE A 135 -7.63 -0.46 -22.88
C ILE A 135 -6.63 -1.48 -23.45
N THR A 136 -5.78 -2.03 -22.59
CA THR A 136 -4.74 -2.98 -23.02
C THR A 136 -5.35 -4.32 -23.43
N GLN A 137 -6.45 -4.78 -22.83
CA GLN A 137 -7.14 -5.99 -23.34
C GLN A 137 -7.72 -5.80 -24.74
N ASN A 138 -8.31 -4.65 -25.05
CA ASN A 138 -8.83 -4.40 -26.39
C ASN A 138 -7.71 -4.44 -27.45
N ASN A 139 -6.56 -3.83 -27.13
CA ASN A 139 -5.39 -3.89 -28.02
C ASN A 139 -4.74 -5.26 -28.05
N TYR A 140 -4.67 -5.97 -26.92
CA TYR A 140 -4.14 -7.33 -26.85
C TYR A 140 -5.01 -8.31 -27.62
N LEU A 141 -6.34 -8.27 -27.52
CA LEU A 141 -7.24 -9.12 -28.29
C LEU A 141 -7.11 -8.85 -29.80
N LYS A 142 -7.01 -7.58 -30.19
CA LYS A 142 -6.77 -7.16 -31.58
C LYS A 142 -5.43 -7.68 -32.08
N ASN A 143 -4.39 -7.56 -31.27
CA ASN A 143 -3.05 -8.04 -31.62
C ASN A 143 -2.92 -9.56 -31.51
N LYS A 144 -3.68 -10.26 -30.66
CA LYS A 144 -3.67 -11.73 -30.53
C LYS A 144 -4.10 -12.40 -31.82
N ILE A 145 -5.00 -11.77 -32.58
CA ILE A 145 -5.37 -12.23 -33.93
C ILE A 145 -4.16 -12.09 -34.89
N VAL A 146 -3.41 -10.99 -34.81
CA VAL A 146 -2.19 -10.76 -35.59
C VAL A 146 -1.06 -11.70 -35.16
N TYR A 147 -0.85 -11.90 -33.86
CA TYR A 147 0.14 -12.81 -33.30
C TYR A 147 -0.18 -14.26 -33.61
N LYS A 148 -1.44 -14.68 -33.63
CA LYS A 148 -1.83 -16.03 -34.07
C LYS A 148 -1.40 -16.27 -35.53
N ARG A 149 -1.41 -15.25 -36.39
CA ARG A 149 -0.88 -15.31 -37.76
C ARG A 149 0.65 -15.27 -37.81
N MET A 150 1.32 -14.59 -36.88
CA MET A 150 2.79 -14.54 -36.81
C MET A 150 3.41 -15.78 -36.17
N LYS A 151 2.68 -16.48 -35.29
CA LYS A 151 3.13 -17.72 -34.60
C LYS A 151 3.39 -18.90 -35.56
N GLU A 152 2.88 -18.84 -36.78
CA GLU A 152 3.23 -19.78 -37.87
C GLU A 152 4.65 -19.54 -38.43
N LYS A 153 5.30 -18.41 -38.10
CA LYS A 153 6.69 -18.13 -38.49
C LYS A 153 7.59 -18.20 -37.26
N GLN A 154 8.09 -19.41 -36.99
CA GLN A 154 8.94 -19.76 -35.85
C GLN A 154 10.26 -18.96 -35.81
N SER A 155 10.50 -18.26 -34.70
CA SER A 155 11.80 -18.11 -34.00
C SER A 155 11.79 -17.01 -32.93
N ILE A 156 10.79 -16.11 -32.91
CA ILE A 156 10.76 -14.93 -32.00
C ILE A 156 9.89 -15.18 -30.75
N GLN A 157 9.90 -16.40 -30.21
CA GLN A 157 9.01 -16.76 -29.10
C GLN A 157 9.57 -16.40 -27.71
N ASN A 158 10.89 -16.19 -27.60
CA ASN A 158 11.56 -16.11 -26.30
C ASN A 158 11.62 -14.69 -25.70
N ILE A 159 11.36 -13.63 -26.48
CA ILE A 159 11.52 -12.25 -26.02
C ILE A 159 10.21 -11.67 -25.45
N TYR A 160 9.05 -12.14 -25.88
CA TYR A 160 7.74 -11.54 -25.55
C TYR A 160 7.02 -12.15 -24.34
N ASN A 161 7.59 -13.17 -23.69
CA ASN A 161 7.00 -13.78 -22.49
C ASN A 161 7.33 -13.06 -21.17
N TYR A 162 8.08 -11.95 -21.22
CA TYR A 162 8.59 -11.28 -20.02
C TYR A 162 7.70 -10.18 -19.46
N PHE A 163 6.71 -9.72 -20.21
CA PHE A 163 5.78 -8.67 -19.76
C PHE A 163 4.36 -9.13 -20.04
N ASP A 164 3.70 -9.71 -19.04
CA ASP A 164 2.26 -9.98 -19.13
C ASP A 164 1.56 -8.61 -19.09
N PRO A 165 0.89 -8.16 -20.16
CA PRO A 165 0.30 -6.82 -20.25
C PRO A 165 -0.80 -6.54 -19.21
N LEU A 166 -1.14 -7.56 -18.42
CA LEU A 166 -2.11 -7.51 -17.33
C LEU A 166 -1.53 -7.03 -16.01
N ASP A 167 -0.22 -6.87 -15.93
CA ASP A 167 0.39 -7.09 -14.65
C ASP A 167 -0.01 -5.99 -13.65
N TYR A 168 -0.10 -4.69 -14.03
CA TYR A 168 -0.81 -3.61 -13.29
C TYR A 168 -0.84 -2.28 -14.04
N GLY A 169 -1.66 -1.34 -13.53
CA GLY A 169 -1.70 0.02 -14.02
C GLY A 169 -2.57 0.95 -13.18
N LEU A 170 -3.12 1.98 -13.84
CA LEU A 170 -3.94 3.00 -13.20
C LEU A 170 -5.18 2.38 -12.55
N TYR A 171 -5.50 2.86 -11.36
CA TYR A 171 -6.72 2.48 -10.66
C TYR A 171 -7.31 3.68 -9.90
N SER A 172 -8.57 3.53 -9.54
CA SER A 172 -9.23 4.39 -8.54
C SER A 172 -9.79 3.53 -7.43
N GLY A 173 -9.97 4.10 -6.25
CA GLY A 173 -10.55 3.38 -5.13
C GLY A 173 -11.38 4.26 -4.22
N THR A 174 -12.18 3.61 -3.38
CA THR A 174 -12.99 4.26 -2.35
C THR A 174 -12.76 3.56 -1.04
N PHE A 175 -12.49 4.34 0.00
CA PHE A 175 -12.10 3.83 1.30
C PHE A 175 -12.79 4.58 2.43
N LEU A 176 -12.92 3.91 3.56
CA LEU A 176 -13.32 4.47 4.83
C LEU A 176 -12.14 4.32 5.80
N LYS A 177 -11.68 5.43 6.38
CA LYS A 177 -10.64 5.46 7.41
C LYS A 177 -11.27 5.75 8.76
N TYR A 178 -11.08 4.86 9.72
CA TYR A 178 -11.33 5.09 11.14
C TYR A 178 -10.02 5.50 11.82
N ILE A 179 -10.06 6.56 12.62
CA ILE A 179 -8.92 7.06 13.39
C ILE A 179 -9.32 7.16 14.86
N ASN A 180 -8.48 6.66 15.75
CA ASN A 180 -8.58 6.88 17.19
C ASN A 180 -7.29 7.57 17.66
N LEU A 181 -7.41 8.83 18.04
CA LEU A 181 -6.34 9.60 18.68
C LEU A 181 -6.54 9.53 20.19
N TYR A 182 -5.59 8.91 20.89
CA TYR A 182 -5.61 8.82 22.35
C TYR A 182 -4.61 9.81 22.96
N ASN A 183 -5.12 10.74 23.77
CA ASN A 183 -4.30 11.69 24.52
C ASN A 183 -3.88 11.07 25.86
N TYR A 184 -2.59 10.74 26.01
CA TYR A 184 -2.06 10.12 27.22
C TYR A 184 -2.13 11.02 28.47
N LYS A 185 -2.24 12.34 28.31
CA LYS A 185 -2.26 13.28 29.44
C LYS A 185 -3.66 13.51 29.99
N THR A 186 -4.65 13.55 29.12
CA THR A 186 -6.04 13.81 29.51
C THR A 186 -6.91 12.57 29.50
N GLU A 187 -6.37 11.44 29.02
CA GLU A 187 -7.09 10.17 28.82
C GLU A 187 -8.28 10.30 27.85
N ILE A 188 -8.30 11.36 27.04
CA ILE A 188 -9.36 11.63 26.07
C ILE A 188 -9.04 10.93 24.76
N HIS A 189 -10.01 10.19 24.25
CA HIS A 189 -10.07 9.69 22.88
C HIS A 189 -10.79 10.68 21.95
N PHE A 190 -10.20 10.90 20.77
CA PHE A 190 -10.82 11.55 19.63
C PHE A 190 -10.97 10.54 18.50
N PHE A 191 -12.19 10.39 18.01
CA PHE A 191 -12.54 9.42 17.00
C PHE A 191 -12.88 10.13 15.70
N HIS A 192 -12.45 9.57 14.57
CA HIS A 192 -12.77 10.11 13.25
C HIS A 192 -13.17 8.99 12.30
N ILE A 193 -14.17 9.25 11.47
CA ILE A 193 -14.52 8.47 10.29
C ILE A 193 -14.33 9.37 9.07
N VAL A 194 -13.46 8.95 8.17
CA VAL A 194 -12.95 9.75 7.06
C VAL A 194 -13.12 8.96 5.76
N PRO A 195 -14.21 9.16 5.00
CA PRO A 195 -14.30 8.64 3.65
C PRO A 195 -13.31 9.37 2.73
N TYR A 196 -12.62 8.60 1.89
CA TYR A 196 -11.68 9.14 0.91
C TYR A 196 -11.71 8.35 -0.39
N VAL A 197 -11.38 9.04 -1.49
CA VAL A 197 -11.11 8.40 -2.78
C VAL A 197 -9.62 8.28 -3.00
N THR A 198 -9.22 7.29 -3.78
CA THR A 198 -7.83 7.10 -4.20
C THR A 198 -7.71 7.07 -5.70
N PHE A 199 -6.57 7.55 -6.20
CA PHE A 199 -6.13 7.38 -7.57
C PHE A 199 -4.68 6.97 -7.54
N GLY A 200 -4.34 5.85 -8.17
CA GLY A 200 -2.99 5.32 -8.08
C GLY A 200 -2.54 4.57 -9.32
N TYR A 201 -1.28 4.19 -9.27
CA TYR A 201 -0.66 3.30 -10.24
C TYR A 201 0.04 2.19 -9.46
N LEU A 202 -0.38 0.96 -9.70
CA LEU A 202 0.28 -0.21 -9.16
C LEU A 202 1.37 -0.66 -10.13
N PHE A 203 2.54 -0.99 -9.61
CA PHE A 203 3.60 -1.74 -10.26
C PHE A 203 3.71 -3.11 -9.58
N LYS A 204 4.21 -4.12 -10.26
CA LYS A 204 4.70 -5.40 -9.73
C LYS A 204 5.95 -5.72 -10.52
N ILE A 205 6.73 -6.59 -9.93
CA ILE A 205 7.88 -7.18 -10.59
C ILE A 205 7.93 -8.61 -10.01
N GLY A 206 7.47 -9.60 -10.78
CA GLY A 206 7.30 -10.96 -10.27
C GLY A 206 6.20 -11.03 -9.19
N HIS A 207 6.58 -11.19 -7.93
CA HIS A 207 5.65 -11.16 -6.78
C HIS A 207 5.66 -9.83 -6.02
N ILE A 208 6.68 -8.99 -6.22
CA ILE A 208 6.78 -7.69 -5.57
C ILE A 208 5.68 -6.79 -6.14
N LEU A 209 5.05 -5.98 -5.30
CA LEU A 209 4.11 -4.93 -5.66
C LEU A 209 4.70 -3.58 -5.20
N ILE A 210 4.63 -2.54 -6.03
CA ILE A 210 5.01 -1.18 -5.68
C ILE A 210 3.84 -0.29 -6.04
N ASP A 211 3.23 0.38 -5.06
CA ASP A 211 2.01 1.14 -5.26
C ASP A 211 2.24 2.63 -5.01
N LEU A 212 2.02 3.44 -6.04
CA LEU A 212 2.02 4.89 -5.96
C LEU A 212 0.57 5.36 -5.98
N ARG A 213 0.08 5.92 -4.87
CA ARG A 213 -1.31 6.36 -4.78
C ARG A 213 -1.47 7.73 -4.16
N MET A 214 -2.45 8.44 -4.69
CA MET A 214 -2.94 9.71 -4.20
C MET A 214 -4.26 9.48 -3.48
N ASN A 215 -4.41 9.97 -2.25
CA ASN A 215 -5.64 9.86 -1.47
C ASN A 215 -6.23 11.25 -1.27
N MET A 216 -7.53 11.39 -1.51
CA MET A 216 -8.27 12.64 -1.33
C MET A 216 -9.43 12.39 -0.38
N THR A 217 -9.34 13.00 0.81
CA THR A 217 -10.45 13.02 1.77
C THR A 217 -11.66 13.70 1.13
N ILE A 218 -12.85 13.20 1.41
CA ILE A 218 -14.11 13.81 0.95
C ILE A 218 -14.78 14.53 2.11
N ALA A 219 -14.84 13.84 3.25
CA ALA A 219 -15.51 14.31 4.46
C ALA A 219 -14.82 13.74 5.70
N SER A 220 -15.16 14.29 6.86
CA SER A 220 -14.78 13.75 8.15
C SER A 220 -15.93 13.92 9.12
N CYS A 221 -16.25 12.85 9.84
CA CYS A 221 -17.12 12.87 11.00
C CYS A 221 -16.25 12.59 12.23
N SER A 222 -16.29 13.46 13.22
CA SER A 222 -15.46 13.38 14.42
C SER A 222 -16.28 13.49 15.69
N TRP A 223 -15.83 12.79 16.74
CA TRP A 223 -16.39 12.90 18.07
C TRP A 223 -15.32 12.64 19.13
N SER A 224 -15.60 13.02 20.37
CA SER A 224 -14.69 12.82 21.50
C SER A 224 -15.38 12.02 22.59
N SER A 225 -14.56 11.38 23.43
CA SER A 225 -15.00 10.79 24.70
C SER A 225 -15.22 11.83 25.80
N LEU A 226 -14.85 13.09 25.57
CA LEU A 226 -15.07 14.17 26.53
C LEU A 226 -16.57 14.46 26.69
N GLU A 227 -17.04 14.48 27.93
CA GLU A 227 -18.42 14.82 28.26
C GLU A 227 -18.80 16.21 27.73
N HIS A 228 -20.08 16.38 27.39
CA HIS A 228 -20.62 17.64 26.85
C HIS A 228 -20.01 18.11 25.52
N THR A 229 -19.29 17.24 24.80
CA THR A 229 -18.91 17.50 23.41
C THR A 229 -19.91 16.90 22.44
N SER A 230 -20.24 17.64 21.38
CA SER A 230 -21.10 17.15 20.31
C SER A 230 -20.26 16.63 19.14
N PRO A 231 -20.73 15.59 18.43
CA PRO A 231 -20.08 15.17 17.19
C PRO A 231 -20.10 16.30 16.16
N GLY A 232 -19.05 16.37 15.35
CA GLY A 232 -18.92 17.31 14.24
C GLY A 232 -18.78 16.56 12.91
N ALA A 233 -19.32 17.12 11.83
CA ALA A 233 -19.10 16.61 10.49
C ALA A 233 -18.81 17.76 9.53
N GLY A 234 -17.94 17.52 8.56
CA GLY A 234 -17.60 18.51 7.55
C GLY A 234 -17.08 17.88 6.27
N LEU A 235 -17.21 18.61 5.16
CA LEU A 235 -16.55 18.28 3.91
C LEU A 235 -15.12 18.83 3.98
N TYR A 236 -14.15 17.93 3.81
CA TYR A 236 -12.74 18.27 3.89
C TYR A 236 -12.06 17.62 2.70
N MET A 237 -11.61 18.42 1.74
CA MET A 237 -10.83 17.94 0.60
C MET A 237 -9.32 17.91 0.90
N SER A 238 -8.98 18.05 2.18
CA SER A 238 -7.62 18.14 2.69
C SER A 238 -7.55 17.53 4.10
N PRO A 239 -6.44 16.88 4.46
CA PRO A 239 -6.17 16.50 5.84
C PRO A 239 -5.96 17.72 6.76
N TYR A 240 -5.61 18.87 6.20
CA TYR A 240 -5.38 20.14 6.90
C TYR A 240 -6.21 21.26 6.28
N PRO A 241 -7.53 21.26 6.48
CA PRO A 241 -8.44 22.19 5.82
C PRO A 241 -8.16 23.66 6.16
N GLU A 242 -7.57 23.93 7.33
CA GLU A 242 -7.19 25.28 7.77
C GLU A 242 -6.01 25.86 6.98
N LEU A 243 -5.09 25.01 6.53
CA LEU A 243 -3.93 25.43 5.75
C LEU A 243 -4.24 25.42 4.25
N PHE A 244 -4.93 24.39 3.80
CA PHE A 244 -5.24 24.19 2.40
C PHE A 244 -6.60 23.51 2.25
N ILE A 245 -7.46 24.07 1.41
CA ILE A 245 -8.82 23.57 1.20
C ILE A 245 -8.80 22.21 0.49
N ILE A 246 -7.93 22.05 -0.51
CA ILE A 246 -7.81 20.83 -1.32
C ILE A 246 -6.33 20.45 -1.40
N ILE A 247 -5.91 19.44 -0.63
CA ILE A 247 -4.60 18.81 -0.84
C ILE A 247 -4.76 17.30 -0.69
N PRO A 248 -4.52 16.55 -1.77
CA PRO A 248 -4.43 15.12 -1.65
C PRO A 248 -3.12 14.70 -0.98
N THR A 249 -3.15 13.58 -0.27
CA THR A 249 -1.94 12.94 0.25
C THR A 249 -1.39 11.97 -0.79
N LEU A 250 -0.07 11.80 -0.82
CA LEU A 250 0.57 10.73 -1.58
C LEU A 250 0.87 9.57 -0.63
N ASN A 251 1.02 8.39 -1.19
CA ASN A 251 1.43 7.21 -0.46
C ASN A 251 2.27 6.29 -1.35
N PHE A 252 3.25 5.65 -0.72
CA PHE A 252 4.18 4.74 -1.37
C PHE A 252 4.18 3.42 -0.59
N ASP A 253 3.53 2.39 -1.14
CA ASP A 253 3.49 1.07 -0.54
C ASP A 253 4.40 0.10 -1.30
N ILE A 254 5.11 -0.77 -0.57
CA ILE A 254 5.76 -1.96 -1.15
C ILE A 254 5.08 -3.18 -0.58
N GLY A 255 4.72 -4.13 -1.44
CA GLY A 255 4.05 -5.35 -1.07
C GLY A 255 4.54 -6.58 -1.81
N TRP A 256 3.86 -7.68 -1.51
CA TRP A 256 4.11 -9.00 -2.05
C TRP A 256 2.78 -9.70 -2.32
N LYS A 257 2.64 -10.28 -3.51
CA LYS A 257 1.52 -11.15 -3.87
C LYS A 257 1.81 -12.57 -3.39
N LEU A 258 0.93 -13.11 -2.56
CA LEU A 258 1.00 -14.47 -2.01
C LEU A 258 0.56 -15.52 -3.03
#